data_AF-A0A651EHR0-F1
#
_entry.id   AF-A0A651EHR0-F1
#
_cell.length_a   1.000
_cell.length_b   1.000
_cell.length_c   1.000
_cell.angle_alpha   90.00
_cell.angle_beta   90.00
_cell.angle_gamma   90.00
#
_symmetry.space_group_name_H-M   'P 1'
#
loop_
_entity.id
_entity.type
_entity.pdbx_description
1 polymer ?
#
loop_
_entity_poly.entity_id
_entity_poly.type
_entity_poly.pdbx_seq_one_letter_code
_entity_poly.pdbx_strand_id
1 'polypeptide(L)'
;MPTKSLQNPFDPDSNLMHSHADEAREHGAEGHVCGPGCQHHHTRIDGQDVPLEMAHYHTPSEPAMDQEAMIDRAVESAVVRAVFNHSEVDRRRFLKLIGGATFAAALGSVFPMDSLKAAVKDSLGPLEKTKLKVGFVPITCATPIIMAHPLGFYERYGLDVEVVKTAGWAVARDMSLNREYDASHMLSPMPLAMSLGLGSTAEHFIMPAVENINGQAITLHNKHKDKRDPKDWKGFRFAVPFEYSMHNFLLRYYVAEHGLDP
;
A
#
# COMPACT_ATOMS: atom_id res chain seq x y z
N MET A 1 2.68 7.60 8.94
CA MET A 1 1.45 7.17 8.24
C MET A 1 1.62 7.54 6.78
N PRO A 2 1.44 6.63 5.81
CA PRO A 2 1.47 7.00 4.40
C PRO A 2 0.28 7.91 4.11
N THR A 3 0.56 9.17 3.81
CA THR A 3 -0.44 10.21 3.58
C THR A 3 -0.86 10.19 2.12
N LYS A 4 -2.18 10.23 1.84
CA LYS A 4 -2.65 10.34 0.45
C LYS A 4 -2.17 11.68 -0.12
N SER A 5 -1.34 11.64 -1.16
CA SER A 5 -0.74 12.85 -1.77
C SER A 5 -1.72 13.68 -2.60
N LEU A 6 -2.84 13.08 -3.03
CA LEU A 6 -3.81 13.69 -3.95
C LEU A 6 -5.15 14.08 -3.30
N GLN A 7 -5.31 13.91 -1.99
CA GLN A 7 -6.50 14.40 -1.29
C GLN A 7 -6.49 15.92 -1.12
N ASN A 8 -7.65 16.52 -0.83
CA ASN A 8 -7.76 17.94 -0.54
C ASN A 8 -6.87 18.33 0.68
N PRO A 9 -5.80 19.10 0.49
CA PRO A 9 -4.86 19.42 1.58
C PRO A 9 -5.42 20.43 2.57
N PHE A 10 -6.53 21.10 2.23
CA PHE A 10 -7.23 22.06 3.09
C PHE A 10 -8.31 21.42 3.96
N ASP A 11 -8.61 20.13 3.76
CA ASP A 11 -9.59 19.42 4.54
C ASP A 11 -8.98 18.96 5.89
N PRO A 12 -9.45 19.47 7.04
CA PRO A 12 -8.96 19.06 8.36
C PRO A 12 -9.36 17.63 8.74
N ASP A 13 -10.38 17.06 8.10
CA ASP A 13 -10.98 15.78 8.43
C ASP A 13 -10.65 14.69 7.40
N SER A 14 -9.85 15.03 6.37
CA SER A 14 -9.34 14.08 5.38
C SER A 14 -8.79 12.81 6.04
N ASN A 15 -9.03 11.62 5.52
CA ASN A 15 -8.48 10.42 6.16
C ASN A 15 -7.00 10.22 5.81
N LEU A 16 -6.10 10.24 6.81
CA LEU A 16 -4.67 9.93 6.60
C LEU A 16 -4.40 8.43 6.42
N MET A 17 -5.37 7.61 6.76
CA MET A 17 -5.31 6.17 6.58
C MET A 17 -5.88 5.84 5.21
N HIS A 18 -5.20 4.95 4.50
CA HIS A 18 -5.86 4.14 3.47
C HIS A 18 -6.79 3.15 4.18
N SER A 19 -7.97 3.60 4.61
CA SER A 19 -9.05 2.71 5.00
C SER A 19 -10.16 2.82 3.97
N HIS A 20 -10.73 1.66 3.61
CA HIS A 20 -12.08 1.62 3.06
C HIS A 20 -12.98 2.21 4.14
N ALA A 21 -13.48 3.43 3.91
CA ALA A 21 -14.65 3.89 4.64
C ALA A 21 -15.84 3.18 4.00
N ASP A 22 -16.05 1.91 4.36
CA ASP A 22 -17.41 1.39 4.42
C ASP A 22 -17.96 1.76 5.78
N GLU A 23 -19.14 2.36 5.75
CA GLU A 23 -19.99 2.63 6.89
C GLU A 23 -20.27 1.32 7.64
N ALA A 24 -19.39 0.94 8.56
CA ALA A 24 -19.80 0.16 9.72
C ALA A 24 -20.64 1.08 10.60
N ARG A 25 -21.87 1.35 10.16
CA ARG A 25 -22.94 1.78 11.06
C ARG A 25 -22.96 0.79 12.22
N GLU A 26 -22.91 1.37 13.40
CA GLU A 26 -23.05 0.75 14.70
C GLU A 26 -24.03 -0.43 14.68
N HIS A 27 -23.50 -1.65 14.71
CA HIS A 27 -24.20 -2.74 15.38
C HIS A 27 -23.50 -2.94 16.71
N GLY A 28 -24.22 -2.54 17.75
CA GLY A 28 -23.78 -2.49 19.13
C GLY A 28 -23.14 -3.78 19.59
N ALA A 29 -22.12 -3.59 20.42
CA ALA A 29 -21.56 -4.62 21.25
C ALA A 29 -22.63 -5.14 22.23
N GLU A 30 -23.28 -6.24 21.89
CA GLU A 30 -23.88 -7.14 22.87
C GLU A 30 -23.51 -8.58 22.50
N GLY A 31 -22.73 -9.22 23.38
CA GLY A 31 -22.23 -10.56 23.19
C GLY A 31 -23.36 -11.59 23.09
N HIS A 32 -23.29 -12.45 22.08
CA HIS A 32 -24.16 -13.62 21.99
C HIS A 32 -23.35 -14.89 22.26
N VAL A 33 -23.68 -15.54 23.38
CA VAL A 33 -23.20 -16.88 23.75
C VAL A 33 -24.01 -17.90 22.95
N CYS A 34 -23.33 -18.68 22.11
CA CYS A 34 -23.97 -19.67 21.24
C CYS A 34 -24.42 -20.90 22.05
N GLY A 35 -25.74 -21.10 22.18
CA GLY A 35 -26.35 -22.27 22.80
C GLY A 35 -26.56 -23.45 21.83
N PRO A 36 -26.77 -24.68 22.34
CA PRO A 36 -26.94 -25.89 21.52
C PRO A 36 -28.31 -25.88 20.84
N GLY A 37 -28.38 -25.22 19.69
CA GLY A 37 -29.60 -25.05 18.89
C GLY A 37 -29.45 -24.11 17.69
N CYS A 38 -28.30 -23.42 17.55
CA CYS A 38 -28.04 -22.55 16.40
C CYS A 38 -27.72 -23.39 15.15
N GLN A 39 -28.69 -23.56 14.25
CA GLN A 39 -28.48 -24.19 12.95
C GLN A 39 -27.85 -23.18 11.99
N HIS A 40 -26.52 -23.15 11.92
CA HIS A 40 -25.83 -22.51 10.81
C HIS A 40 -25.80 -23.47 9.61
N HIS A 41 -26.38 -23.03 8.50
CA HIS A 41 -26.36 -23.72 7.23
C HIS A 41 -24.91 -23.77 6.72
N HIS A 42 -24.23 -24.90 6.93
CA HIS A 42 -22.94 -25.16 6.31
C HIS A 42 -23.17 -25.62 4.88
N THR A 43 -23.12 -24.69 3.92
CA THR A 43 -23.07 -25.05 2.50
C THR A 43 -21.69 -25.62 2.19
N ARG A 44 -21.61 -26.96 2.17
CA ARG A 44 -20.53 -27.73 1.56
C ARG A 44 -20.72 -27.64 0.05
N ILE A 45 -19.79 -26.99 -0.66
CA ILE A 45 -19.82 -26.89 -2.12
C ILE A 45 -19.12 -28.13 -2.68
N ASP A 46 -19.91 -29.16 -2.99
CA ASP A 46 -19.52 -30.28 -3.84
C ASP A 46 -19.81 -29.90 -5.31
N GLY A 47 -18.75 -29.77 -6.11
CA GLY A 47 -18.71 -30.20 -7.52
C GLY A 47 -19.73 -29.65 -8.53
N GLN A 48 -19.95 -28.34 -8.63
CA GLN A 48 -20.59 -27.73 -9.81
C GLN A 48 -19.88 -26.44 -10.20
N ASP A 49 -19.47 -26.35 -11.47
CA ASP A 49 -18.90 -25.15 -12.09
C ASP A 49 -19.94 -24.03 -12.10
N VAL A 50 -19.69 -22.98 -11.32
CA VAL A 50 -20.48 -21.74 -11.33
C VAL A 50 -19.70 -20.70 -12.13
N PRO A 51 -20.29 -20.07 -13.17
CA PRO A 51 -19.61 -19.01 -13.91
C PRO A 51 -19.28 -17.85 -12.96
N LEU A 52 -18.03 -17.40 -12.97
CA LEU A 52 -17.59 -16.18 -12.28
C LEU A 52 -18.23 -14.97 -12.98
N GLU A 53 -19.48 -14.66 -12.62
CA GLU A 53 -20.05 -13.36 -12.92
C GLU A 53 -19.38 -12.36 -11.97
N MET A 54 -18.42 -11.59 -12.50
CA MET A 54 -17.79 -10.48 -11.79
C MET A 54 -18.86 -9.48 -11.39
N ALA A 55 -19.33 -9.56 -10.15
CA ALA A 55 -20.10 -8.50 -9.53
C ALA A 55 -19.29 -7.21 -9.63
N HIS A 56 -19.71 -6.32 -10.52
CA HIS A 56 -19.16 -4.98 -10.65
C HIS A 56 -19.38 -4.23 -9.33
N TYR A 57 -18.40 -4.26 -8.44
CA TYR A 57 -18.31 -3.34 -7.32
C TYR A 57 -18.03 -1.93 -7.90
N HIS A 58 -19.10 -1.26 -8.30
CA HIS A 58 -19.09 0.16 -8.58
C HIS A 58 -19.20 0.92 -7.24
N THR A 59 -18.09 1.05 -6.52
CA THR A 59 -17.92 2.23 -5.67
C THR A 59 -17.97 3.44 -6.60
N PRO A 60 -18.72 4.52 -6.31
CA PRO A 60 -18.63 5.75 -7.07
C PRO A 60 -17.17 6.22 -7.01
N SER A 61 -16.40 5.96 -8.07
CA SER A 61 -15.08 6.55 -8.19
C SER A 61 -15.32 8.05 -8.28
N GLU A 62 -14.62 8.83 -7.45
CA GLU A 62 -14.48 10.27 -7.71
C GLU A 62 -14.23 10.46 -9.22
N PRO A 63 -14.86 11.47 -9.85
CA PRO A 63 -14.70 11.70 -11.28
C PRO A 63 -13.21 11.67 -11.59
N ALA A 64 -12.84 10.95 -12.65
CA ALA A 64 -11.44 10.83 -13.05
C ALA A 64 -10.85 12.24 -13.12
N MET A 65 -9.97 12.56 -12.17
CA MET A 65 -9.24 13.82 -12.21
C MET A 65 -8.40 13.80 -13.48
N ASP A 66 -8.49 14.84 -14.30
CA ASP A 66 -7.56 15.00 -15.39
C ASP A 66 -6.14 15.26 -14.85
N GLN A 67 -5.15 15.12 -15.72
CA GLN A 67 -3.74 15.27 -15.37
C GLN A 67 -3.43 16.65 -14.76
N GLU A 68 -4.08 17.71 -15.23
CA GLU A 68 -3.86 19.07 -14.71
C GLU A 68 -4.37 19.21 -13.28
N ALA A 69 -5.55 18.68 -12.99
CA ALA A 69 -6.14 18.70 -11.65
C ALA A 69 -5.27 17.91 -10.66
N MET A 70 -4.64 16.82 -11.07
CA MET A 70 -3.71 16.08 -10.22
C MET A 70 -2.44 16.87 -9.91
N ILE A 71 -1.87 17.54 -10.92
CA ILE A 71 -0.70 18.38 -10.74
C ILE A 71 -1.04 19.52 -9.77
N ASP A 72 -2.19 20.17 -9.96
CA ASP A 72 -2.67 21.21 -9.05
C ASP A 72 -2.78 20.70 -7.60
N ARG A 73 -3.38 19.52 -7.40
CA ARG A 73 -3.47 18.88 -6.08
C ARG A 73 -2.12 18.52 -5.49
N ALA A 74 -1.20 18.00 -6.29
CA ALA A 74 0.15 17.65 -5.83
C ALA A 74 0.92 18.90 -5.39
N VAL A 75 0.82 20.00 -6.15
CA VAL A 75 1.42 21.29 -5.81
C VAL A 75 0.82 21.86 -4.52
N GLU A 76 -0.52 21.91 -4.42
CA GLU A 76 -1.20 22.35 -3.19
C GLU A 76 -0.76 21.53 -1.97
N SER A 77 -0.76 20.20 -2.10
CA SER A 77 -0.34 19.29 -1.02
C SER A 77 1.11 19.49 -0.62
N ALA A 78 2.01 19.71 -1.58
CA ALA A 78 3.42 19.97 -1.32
C ALA A 78 3.63 21.28 -0.55
N VAL A 79 3.00 22.37 -1.00
CA VAL A 79 3.10 23.69 -0.35
C VAL A 79 2.50 23.65 1.06
N VAL A 80 1.30 23.09 1.21
CA VAL A 80 0.66 23.00 2.53
C VAL A 80 1.51 22.17 3.48
N ARG A 81 2.04 21.02 3.05
CA ARG A 81 2.92 20.21 3.89
C ARG A 81 4.20 20.95 4.27
N ALA A 82 4.78 21.73 3.36
CA ALA A 82 5.96 22.54 3.65
C ALA A 82 5.67 23.59 4.75
N VAL A 83 4.52 24.27 4.70
CA VAL A 83 4.11 25.25 5.73
C VAL A 83 4.06 24.63 7.13
N PHE A 84 3.64 23.36 7.22
CA PHE A 84 3.56 22.62 8.49
C PHE A 84 4.78 21.73 8.77
N ASN A 85 5.90 21.93 8.07
CA ASN A 85 7.11 21.11 8.23
C ASN A 85 6.82 19.59 8.17
N HIS A 86 5.95 19.19 7.24
CA HIS A 86 5.45 17.84 7.03
C HIS A 86 4.70 17.21 8.24
N SER A 87 4.26 18.02 9.20
CA SER A 87 3.44 17.59 10.33
C SER A 87 1.94 17.63 10.01
N GLU A 88 1.36 16.47 9.72
CA GLU A 88 -0.09 16.35 9.49
C GLU A 88 -0.92 16.61 10.76
N VAL A 89 -0.37 16.35 11.94
CA VAL A 89 -1.06 16.59 13.21
C VAL A 89 -1.25 18.09 13.42
N ASP A 90 -0.21 18.89 13.16
CA ASP A 90 -0.27 20.34 13.32
C ASP A 90 -1.14 20.98 12.24
N ARG A 91 -1.02 20.51 10.98
CA ARG A 91 -1.93 20.89 9.88
C ARG A 91 -3.39 20.73 10.31
N ARG A 92 -3.78 19.55 10.80
CA ARG A 92 -5.16 19.27 11.22
C ARG A 92 -5.63 20.19 12.35
N ARG A 93 -4.84 20.30 13.41
CA ARG A 93 -5.19 21.14 14.57
C ARG A 93 -5.42 22.59 14.15
N PHE A 94 -4.53 23.10 13.31
CA PHE A 94 -4.62 24.46 12.81
C PHE A 94 -5.83 24.67 11.89
N LEU A 95 -6.07 23.78 10.93
CA LEU A 95 -7.21 23.87 10.03
C LEU A 95 -8.56 23.69 10.74
N LYS A 96 -8.62 22.90 11.81
CA LYS A 96 -9.81 22.82 12.69
C LYS A 96 -10.06 24.12 13.44
N LEU A 97 -9.01 24.87 13.77
CA LEU A 97 -9.10 26.13 14.50
C LEU A 97 -9.59 27.27 13.59
N ILE A 98 -8.98 27.44 12.42
CA ILE A 98 -9.23 28.60 11.56
C ILE A 98 -10.15 28.32 10.36
N GLY A 99 -10.38 27.05 10.04
CA GLY A 99 -11.12 26.61 8.86
C GLY A 99 -10.25 26.48 7.60
N GLY A 100 -10.49 25.42 6.82
CA GLY A 100 -9.74 25.13 5.59
C GLY A 100 -9.81 26.23 4.53
N ALA A 101 -10.99 26.82 4.33
CA ALA A 101 -11.19 27.91 3.37
C ALA A 101 -10.45 29.19 3.78
N THR A 102 -10.48 29.54 5.06
CA THR A 102 -9.75 30.69 5.62
C THR A 102 -8.25 30.53 5.41
N PHE A 103 -7.72 29.34 5.70
CA PHE A 103 -6.31 29.05 5.46
C PHE A 103 -5.95 29.12 3.98
N ALA A 104 -6.77 28.53 3.11
CA ALA A 104 -6.54 28.57 1.66
C ALA A 104 -6.49 30.01 1.12
N ALA A 105 -7.39 30.89 1.59
CA ALA A 105 -7.39 32.30 1.23
C ALA A 105 -6.15 33.04 1.73
N ALA A 106 -5.76 32.81 3.00
CA ALA A 106 -4.55 33.39 3.57
C ALA A 106 -3.30 32.90 2.82
N LEU A 107 -3.22 31.61 2.52
CA LEU A 107 -2.12 31.02 1.78
C LEU A 107 -2.03 31.61 0.36
N GLY A 108 -3.15 31.74 -0.36
CA GLY A 108 -3.19 32.37 -1.68
C GLY A 108 -2.81 33.85 -1.69
N SER A 109 -2.91 34.55 -0.55
CA SER A 109 -2.48 35.95 -0.41
C SER A 109 -0.97 36.12 -0.18
N VAL A 110 -0.30 35.10 0.37
CA VAL A 110 1.13 35.15 0.73
C VAL A 110 1.99 34.33 -0.23
N PHE A 111 1.43 33.24 -0.78
CA PHE A 111 2.06 32.37 -1.76
C PHE A 111 1.36 32.50 -3.10
N PRO A 112 2.09 32.75 -4.19
CA PRO A 112 1.51 32.89 -5.52
C PRO A 112 1.21 31.50 -6.11
N MET A 113 0.15 30.87 -5.60
CA MET A 113 -0.21 29.47 -5.90
C MET A 113 -0.49 29.26 -7.39
N ASP A 114 -1.18 30.19 -8.05
CA ASP A 114 -1.53 30.05 -9.46
C ASP A 114 -0.30 30.13 -10.37
N SER A 115 0.65 31.03 -10.07
CA SER A 115 1.90 31.08 -10.83
C SER A 115 2.78 29.87 -10.56
N LEU A 116 2.76 29.32 -9.34
CA LEU A 116 3.51 28.11 -9.02
C LEU A 116 2.93 26.89 -9.74
N LYS A 117 1.61 26.73 -9.73
CA LYS A 117 0.90 25.70 -10.49
C LYS A 117 1.20 25.81 -11.99
N ALA A 118 1.10 27.02 -12.56
CA ALA A 118 1.42 27.27 -13.96
C ALA A 118 2.89 26.93 -14.28
N ALA A 119 3.84 27.42 -13.49
CA ALA A 119 5.26 27.13 -13.68
C ALA A 119 5.58 25.63 -13.56
N VAL A 120 4.93 24.93 -12.62
CA VAL A 120 5.09 23.48 -12.46
C VAL A 120 4.50 22.74 -13.65
N LYS A 121 3.29 23.10 -14.12
CA LYS A 121 2.67 22.53 -15.33
C LYS A 121 3.54 22.75 -16.57
N ASP A 122 4.07 23.95 -16.75
CA ASP A 122 4.98 24.29 -17.85
C ASP A 122 6.29 23.49 -17.78
N SER A 123 6.77 23.18 -16.56
CA SER A 123 8.00 22.42 -16.35
C SER A 123 7.83 20.90 -16.43
N LEU A 124 6.64 20.38 -16.11
CA LEU A 124 6.40 18.93 -15.97
C LEU A 124 6.31 18.20 -17.32
N GLY A 125 6.09 18.91 -18.42
CA GLY A 125 6.08 18.32 -19.76
C GLY A 125 5.14 17.11 -19.92
N PRO A 126 5.21 16.39 -21.04
CA PRO A 126 4.61 15.07 -21.17
C PRO A 126 5.37 14.05 -20.31
N LEU A 127 4.71 12.95 -19.94
CA LEU A 127 5.33 11.80 -19.27
C LEU A 127 6.61 11.37 -20.01
N GLU A 128 7.71 11.22 -19.28
CA GLU A 128 9.01 10.88 -19.85
C GLU A 128 9.03 9.46 -20.41
N LYS A 129 8.21 8.57 -19.84
CA LYS A 129 8.02 7.18 -20.29
C LYS A 129 6.59 6.71 -19.99
N THR A 130 5.89 6.30 -21.05
CA THR A 130 4.50 5.80 -20.95
C THR A 130 4.42 4.27 -20.87
N LYS A 131 5.34 3.57 -21.54
CA LYS A 131 5.39 2.10 -21.55
C LYS A 131 6.24 1.58 -20.41
N LEU A 132 5.64 0.95 -19.40
CA LEU A 132 6.36 0.48 -18.22
C LEU A 132 6.22 -1.04 -18.06
N LYS A 133 7.29 -1.68 -17.56
CA LYS A 133 7.24 -3.06 -17.07
C LYS A 133 7.24 -3.09 -15.56
N VAL A 134 6.20 -3.68 -14.96
CA VAL A 134 6.07 -3.79 -13.50
C VAL A 134 6.09 -5.25 -13.07
N GLY A 135 7.17 -5.67 -12.43
CA GLY A 135 7.36 -7.04 -11.96
C GLY A 135 6.61 -7.34 -10.66
N PHE A 136 5.95 -8.49 -10.54
CA PHE A 136 5.27 -8.89 -9.30
C PHE A 136 5.41 -10.38 -8.96
N VAL A 137 5.51 -10.66 -7.66
CA VAL A 137 5.33 -12.03 -7.13
C VAL A 137 3.84 -12.30 -6.90
N PRO A 138 3.29 -13.44 -7.36
CA PRO A 138 1.85 -13.73 -7.35
C PRO A 138 1.33 -14.10 -5.95
N ILE A 139 1.22 -13.10 -5.09
CA ILE A 139 0.60 -13.17 -3.76
C ILE A 139 -0.42 -12.04 -3.62
N THR A 140 -1.32 -12.14 -2.65
CA THR A 140 -2.41 -11.17 -2.43
C THR A 140 -1.91 -9.73 -2.26
N CYS A 141 -0.69 -9.53 -1.78
CA CYS A 141 -0.10 -8.19 -1.63
C CYS A 141 0.00 -7.44 -2.96
N ALA A 142 0.22 -8.14 -4.07
CA ALA A 142 0.37 -7.56 -5.41
C ALA A 142 -0.96 -7.12 -6.05
N THR A 143 -2.11 -7.34 -5.38
CA THR A 143 -3.44 -7.03 -5.94
C THR A 143 -3.55 -5.60 -6.48
N PRO A 144 -3.05 -4.54 -5.80
CA PRO A 144 -3.13 -3.18 -6.34
C PRO A 144 -2.43 -3.03 -7.70
N ILE A 145 -1.26 -3.65 -7.87
CA ILE A 145 -0.49 -3.60 -9.13
C ILE A 145 -1.20 -4.36 -10.24
N ILE A 146 -1.72 -5.56 -9.93
CA ILE A 146 -2.37 -6.43 -10.90
C ILE A 146 -3.70 -5.83 -11.35
N MET A 147 -4.52 -5.36 -10.41
CA MET A 147 -5.87 -4.89 -10.68
C MET A 147 -5.90 -3.47 -11.27
N ALA A 148 -4.83 -2.70 -11.14
CA ALA A 148 -4.72 -1.38 -11.77
C ALA A 148 -4.87 -1.41 -13.29
N HIS A 149 -4.50 -2.52 -13.95
CA HIS A 149 -4.67 -2.68 -15.38
C HIS A 149 -6.14 -2.89 -15.80
N PRO A 150 -6.86 -3.96 -15.37
CA PRO A 150 -8.25 -4.19 -15.76
C PRO A 150 -9.23 -3.12 -15.23
N LEU A 151 -8.88 -2.38 -14.17
CA LEU A 151 -9.68 -1.27 -13.67
C LEU A 151 -9.39 0.06 -14.38
N GLY A 152 -8.49 0.07 -15.37
CA GLY A 152 -8.16 1.27 -16.15
C GLY A 152 -7.42 2.34 -15.35
N PHE A 153 -6.81 2.00 -14.21
CA PHE A 153 -6.06 2.98 -13.42
C PHE A 153 -4.79 3.42 -14.12
N TYR A 154 -4.03 2.53 -14.76
CA TYR A 154 -2.84 2.94 -15.52
C TYR A 154 -3.19 3.86 -16.69
N GLU A 155 -4.18 3.48 -17.50
CA GLU A 155 -4.64 4.26 -18.65
C GLU A 155 -5.14 5.64 -18.24
N ARG A 156 -5.86 5.74 -17.10
CA ARG A 156 -6.32 7.02 -16.53
C ARG A 156 -5.17 8.00 -16.30
N TYR A 157 -3.97 7.51 -16.01
CA TYR A 157 -2.77 8.32 -15.81
C TYR A 157 -1.84 8.34 -17.04
N GLY A 158 -2.31 7.92 -18.23
CA GLY A 158 -1.52 7.94 -19.47
C GLY A 158 -0.42 6.87 -19.55
N LEU A 159 -0.51 5.81 -18.73
CA LEU A 159 0.48 4.75 -18.66
C LEU A 159 -0.01 3.48 -19.38
N ASP A 160 0.88 2.88 -20.16
CA ASP A 160 0.76 1.55 -20.78
C ASP A 160 1.65 0.58 -19.99
N VAL A 161 1.06 -0.19 -19.08
CA VAL A 161 1.82 -0.99 -18.10
C VAL A 161 1.69 -2.48 -18.38
N GLU A 162 2.82 -3.12 -18.67
CA GLU A 162 2.96 -4.58 -18.70
C GLU A 162 3.22 -5.09 -17.28
N VAL A 163 2.25 -5.80 -16.70
CA VAL A 163 2.38 -6.41 -15.38
C VAL A 163 2.98 -7.81 -15.51
N VAL A 164 4.24 -7.98 -15.12
CA VAL A 164 5.06 -9.18 -15.39
C VAL A 164 5.13 -10.07 -14.15
N LYS A 165 4.64 -11.31 -14.25
CA LYS A 165 4.76 -12.30 -13.17
C LYS A 165 6.21 -12.73 -12.99
N THR A 166 6.70 -12.68 -11.75
CA THR A 166 8.06 -13.05 -11.36
C THR A 166 8.08 -14.36 -10.58
N ALA A 167 9.12 -15.18 -10.77
CA ALA A 167 9.25 -16.50 -10.14
C ALA A 167 9.55 -16.45 -8.63
N GLY A 168 10.13 -15.36 -8.14
CA GLY A 168 10.47 -15.18 -6.73
C GLY A 168 11.25 -13.89 -6.48
N TRP A 169 11.55 -13.62 -5.21
CA TRP A 169 12.11 -12.33 -4.77
C TRP A 169 13.53 -12.06 -5.29
N ALA A 170 14.37 -13.09 -5.40
CA ALA A 170 15.71 -12.94 -5.98
C ALA A 170 15.63 -12.51 -7.45
N VAL A 171 14.72 -13.11 -8.23
CA VAL A 171 14.49 -12.72 -9.63
C VAL A 171 13.93 -11.30 -9.72
N ALA A 172 13.01 -10.92 -8.83
CA ALA A 172 12.46 -9.56 -8.79
C ALA A 172 13.57 -8.52 -8.55
N ARG A 173 14.48 -8.81 -7.60
CA ARG A 173 15.68 -8.00 -7.35
C ARG A 173 16.56 -7.90 -8.59
N ASP A 174 16.94 -9.03 -9.18
CA ASP A 174 17.92 -9.08 -10.27
C ASP A 174 17.39 -8.40 -11.54
N MET A 175 16.12 -8.62 -11.87
CA MET A 175 15.45 -7.94 -13.00
C MET A 175 15.34 -6.43 -12.78
N SER A 176 15.09 -5.99 -11.53
CA SER A 176 15.02 -4.57 -11.20
C SER A 176 16.41 -3.90 -11.27
N LEU A 177 17.46 -4.57 -10.77
CA LEU A 177 18.85 -4.07 -10.87
C LEU A 177 19.33 -3.98 -12.32
N ASN A 178 18.91 -4.92 -13.16
CA ASN A 178 19.25 -4.93 -14.58
C ASN A 178 18.37 -4.01 -15.43
N ARG A 179 17.43 -3.26 -14.81
CA ARG A 179 16.47 -2.36 -15.48
C ARG A 179 15.57 -3.07 -16.50
N GLU A 180 15.34 -4.35 -16.30
CA GLU A 180 14.33 -5.12 -17.04
C GLU A 180 12.91 -4.79 -16.57
N TYR A 181 12.79 -4.34 -15.30
CA TYR A 181 11.58 -3.77 -14.72
C TYR A 181 11.78 -2.28 -14.42
N ASP A 182 10.77 -1.48 -14.74
CA ASP A 182 10.70 -0.06 -14.37
C ASP A 182 10.28 0.12 -12.91
N ALA A 183 9.44 -0.79 -12.41
CA ALA A 183 9.10 -0.89 -11.00
C ALA A 183 8.85 -2.36 -10.63
N SER A 184 8.91 -2.68 -9.34
CA SER A 184 8.60 -4.04 -8.90
C SER A 184 7.95 -4.04 -7.52
N HIS A 185 6.96 -4.93 -7.37
CA HIS A 185 6.48 -5.36 -6.07
C HIS A 185 7.62 -6.04 -5.31
N MET A 186 8.02 -5.45 -4.19
CA MET A 186 9.13 -5.93 -3.37
C MET A 186 8.73 -6.01 -1.90
N LEU A 187 9.44 -6.88 -1.17
CA LEU A 187 9.36 -6.90 0.29
C LEU A 187 9.97 -5.61 0.82
N SER A 188 9.31 -4.96 1.78
CA SER A 188 9.69 -3.60 2.24
C SER A 188 11.18 -3.42 2.61
N PRO A 189 11.90 -4.43 3.15
CA PRO A 189 13.34 -4.29 3.39
C PRO A 189 14.23 -4.36 2.15
N MET A 190 13.76 -4.92 1.03
CA MET A 190 14.58 -5.13 -0.16
C MET A 190 15.12 -3.82 -0.77
N PRO A 191 14.30 -2.77 -1.01
CA PRO A 191 14.83 -1.50 -1.54
C PRO A 191 15.94 -0.90 -0.68
N LEU A 192 15.81 -1.00 0.65
CA LEU A 192 16.83 -0.53 1.59
C LEU A 192 18.10 -1.39 1.53
N ALA A 193 17.95 -2.72 1.55
CA ALA A 193 19.07 -3.64 1.45
C ALA A 193 19.83 -3.46 0.12
N MET A 194 19.12 -3.32 -0.99
CA MET A 194 19.69 -3.05 -2.31
C MET A 194 20.44 -1.71 -2.34
N SER A 195 19.87 -0.66 -1.75
CA SER A 195 20.53 0.65 -1.65
C SER A 195 21.83 0.60 -0.84
N LEU A 196 21.91 -0.30 0.14
CA LEU A 196 23.10 -0.53 0.97
C LEU A 196 24.08 -1.57 0.38
N GLY A 197 23.74 -2.21 -0.75
CA GLY A 197 24.55 -3.29 -1.33
C GLY A 197 24.53 -4.59 -0.52
N LEU A 198 23.49 -4.79 0.29
CA LEU A 198 23.34 -6.00 1.11
C LEU A 198 22.69 -7.12 0.28
N GLY A 199 23.49 -8.13 -0.05
CA GLY A 199 23.04 -9.26 -0.87
C GLY A 199 22.86 -8.94 -2.36
N SER A 200 23.37 -7.80 -2.83
CA SER A 200 23.46 -7.42 -4.25
C SER A 200 24.52 -6.35 -4.49
N THR A 201 24.69 -5.92 -5.74
CA THR A 201 25.33 -4.63 -6.02
C THR A 201 24.52 -3.50 -5.40
N ALA A 202 25.22 -2.49 -4.86
CA ALA A 202 24.57 -1.30 -4.34
C ALA A 202 23.96 -0.49 -5.49
N GLU A 203 22.65 -0.27 -5.43
CA GLU A 203 21.92 0.59 -6.37
C GLU A 203 20.83 1.31 -5.59
N HIS A 204 20.73 2.62 -5.77
CA HIS A 204 19.73 3.42 -5.08
C HIS A 204 18.31 3.06 -5.55
N PHE A 205 17.48 2.62 -4.60
CA PHE A 205 16.09 2.25 -4.85
C PHE A 205 15.14 3.03 -3.94
N ILE A 206 14.01 3.46 -4.51
CA ILE A 206 12.96 4.20 -3.80
C ILE A 206 11.76 3.28 -3.61
N MET A 207 11.14 3.33 -2.43
CA MET A 207 9.86 2.68 -2.14
C MET A 207 8.77 3.76 -2.06
N PRO A 208 8.08 4.09 -3.17
CA PRO A 208 7.13 5.19 -3.20
C PRO A 208 5.82 4.88 -2.48
N ALA A 209 5.46 3.60 -2.37
CA ALA A 209 4.22 3.15 -1.76
C ALA A 209 4.41 1.84 -1.00
N VAL A 210 3.57 1.64 0.02
CA VAL A 210 3.41 0.37 0.72
C VAL A 210 2.07 -0.22 0.30
N GLU A 211 2.09 -1.34 -0.40
CA GLU A 211 0.89 -1.96 -0.99
C GLU A 211 -0.05 -2.56 0.06
N ASN A 212 0.51 -3.11 1.13
CA ASN A 212 -0.26 -3.68 2.22
C ASN A 212 0.48 -3.60 3.56
N ILE A 213 -0.29 -3.61 4.63
CA ILE A 213 0.16 -3.92 5.98
C ILE A 213 -0.59 -5.19 6.41
N ASN A 214 0.10 -6.14 7.02
CA ASN A 214 -0.42 -7.47 7.42
C ASN A 214 -0.64 -8.45 6.25
N GLY A 215 -1.32 -9.57 6.52
CA GLY A 215 -1.59 -10.65 5.54
C GLY A 215 -0.53 -11.76 5.51
N GLN A 216 0.44 -11.72 6.43
CA GLN A 216 1.46 -12.76 6.57
C GLN A 216 1.14 -13.69 7.75
N ALA A 217 1.63 -14.94 7.67
CA ALA A 217 1.42 -15.92 8.72
C ALA A 217 2.68 -16.75 8.98
N ILE A 218 2.89 -17.13 10.23
CA ILE A 218 3.83 -18.18 10.63
C ILE A 218 3.02 -19.48 10.74
N THR A 219 3.35 -20.46 9.92
CA THR A 219 2.62 -21.73 9.89
C THR A 219 3.53 -22.89 10.29
N LEU A 220 2.97 -23.85 11.03
CA LEU A 220 3.64 -25.10 11.34
C LEU A 220 2.96 -26.26 10.61
N HIS A 221 3.73 -27.30 10.32
CA HIS A 221 3.18 -28.56 9.84
C HIS A 221 2.22 -29.18 10.87
N ASN A 222 1.15 -29.84 10.43
CA ASN A 222 0.12 -30.45 11.30
C ASN A 222 0.67 -31.39 12.38
N LYS A 223 1.83 -32.01 12.15
CA LYS A 223 2.56 -32.82 13.15
C LYS A 223 3.00 -32.06 14.41
N HIS A 224 2.98 -30.73 14.36
CA HIS A 224 3.34 -29.83 15.45
C HIS A 224 2.14 -29.05 15.99
N LYS A 225 0.90 -29.50 15.72
CA LYS A 225 -0.33 -28.82 16.16
C LYS A 225 -0.40 -28.54 17.67
N ASP A 226 0.23 -29.39 18.47
CA ASP A 226 0.25 -29.27 19.93
C ASP A 226 1.42 -28.40 20.44
N LYS A 227 2.33 -27.97 19.56
CA LYS A 227 3.48 -27.11 19.86
C LYS A 227 3.19 -25.67 19.47
N ARG A 228 2.17 -25.08 20.10
CA ARG A 228 1.76 -23.70 19.81
C ARG A 228 2.61 -22.64 20.51
N ASP A 229 3.28 -23.00 21.61
CA ASP A 229 4.23 -22.11 22.30
C ASP A 229 5.56 -22.10 21.54
N PRO A 230 6.04 -20.92 21.08
CA PRO A 230 7.32 -20.82 20.39
C PRO A 230 8.52 -21.32 21.19
N LYS A 231 8.45 -21.36 22.52
CA LYS A 231 9.52 -21.94 23.37
C LYS A 231 9.83 -23.40 23.00
N ASP A 232 8.83 -24.12 22.50
CA ASP A 232 8.96 -25.53 22.09
C ASP A 232 9.54 -25.71 20.68
N TRP A 233 9.86 -24.62 19.98
CA TRP A 233 10.34 -24.64 18.60
C TRP A 233 11.87 -24.71 18.50
N LYS A 234 12.57 -24.88 19.63
CA LYS A 234 14.03 -25.03 19.63
C LYS A 234 14.46 -26.17 18.70
N GLY A 235 15.38 -25.86 17.79
CA GLY A 235 15.88 -26.80 16.79
C GLY A 235 15.00 -26.93 15.53
N PHE A 236 13.88 -26.20 15.45
CA PHE A 236 13.10 -26.13 14.21
C PHE A 236 13.89 -25.38 13.14
N ARG A 237 13.66 -25.75 11.88
CA ARG A 237 14.15 -25.02 10.72
C ARG A 237 12.97 -24.42 9.99
N PHE A 238 12.95 -23.10 9.88
CA PHE A 238 11.89 -22.36 9.20
C PHE A 238 12.35 -21.99 7.80
N ALA A 239 11.46 -22.17 6.82
CA ALA A 239 11.63 -21.60 5.50
C ALA A 239 11.20 -20.13 5.55
N VAL A 240 12.04 -19.24 5.04
CA VAL A 240 11.71 -17.83 4.81
C VAL A 240 11.84 -17.53 3.32
N PRO A 241 10.98 -16.66 2.77
CA PRO A 241 10.94 -16.44 1.32
C PRO A 241 12.15 -15.67 0.79
N PHE A 242 12.78 -14.84 1.64
CA PHE A 242 13.97 -14.07 1.31
C PHE A 242 14.66 -13.59 2.60
N GLU A 243 15.97 -13.36 2.54
CA GLU A 243 16.77 -12.94 3.71
C GLU A 243 16.35 -11.55 4.20
N TYR A 244 16.32 -10.55 3.31
CA TYR A 244 15.85 -9.20 3.60
C TYR A 244 14.34 -9.10 3.41
N SER A 245 13.59 -9.75 4.30
CA SER A 245 12.12 -9.79 4.24
C SER A 245 11.45 -9.51 5.58
N MET A 246 10.25 -8.93 5.51
CA MET A 246 9.38 -8.79 6.69
C MET A 246 9.07 -10.15 7.33
N HIS A 247 8.91 -11.21 6.54
CA HIS A 247 8.69 -12.57 7.04
C HIS A 247 9.82 -13.05 7.94
N ASN A 248 11.07 -12.87 7.50
CA ASN A 248 12.24 -13.23 8.27
C ASN A 248 12.32 -12.38 9.55
N PHE A 249 12.19 -11.06 9.44
CA PHE A 249 12.30 -10.18 10.60
C PHE A 249 11.18 -10.39 11.63
N LEU A 250 9.94 -10.58 11.20
CA LEU A 250 8.82 -10.88 12.09
C LEU A 250 8.99 -12.24 12.77
N LEU A 251 9.45 -13.26 12.05
CA LEU A 251 9.73 -14.58 12.64
C LEU A 251 10.84 -14.48 13.69
N ARG A 252 11.96 -13.84 13.35
CA ARG A 252 13.10 -13.66 14.27
C ARG A 252 12.69 -12.91 15.52
N TYR A 253 11.95 -11.82 15.35
CA TYR A 253 11.40 -11.04 16.46
C TYR A 253 10.49 -11.90 17.34
N TYR A 254 9.54 -12.61 16.73
CA TYR A 254 8.56 -13.42 17.45
C TYR A 254 9.21 -14.54 18.28
N VAL A 255 10.20 -15.26 17.73
CA VAL A 255 10.87 -16.34 18.49
C VAL A 255 11.84 -15.77 19.55
N ALA A 256 12.47 -14.62 19.29
CA ALA A 256 13.32 -13.93 20.26
C ALA A 256 12.54 -13.46 21.48
N GLU A 257 11.34 -12.92 21.30
CA GLU A 257 10.44 -12.55 22.41
C GLU A 257 10.08 -13.76 23.30
N HIS A 258 10.17 -14.97 22.76
CA HIS A 258 9.92 -16.22 23.47
C HIS A 258 11.20 -16.90 23.98
N GLY A 259 12.34 -16.19 23.96
CA GLY A 259 13.60 -16.67 24.53
C GLY A 259 14.36 -17.67 23.65
N LEU A 260 14.05 -17.74 22.36
CA LEU A 260 14.86 -18.46 21.39
C LEU A 260 15.84 -17.52 20.70
N ASP A 261 17.04 -18.00 20.40
CA ASP A 261 18.01 -17.27 19.58
C ASP A 261 17.79 -17.62 18.09
N PRO A 262 17.35 -16.66 17.25
CA PRO A 262 16.93 -16.90 15.87
C PRO A 262 18.03 -16.95 14.79
#